data_AF-A0A7J4EEI9-F1
#
_entry.id   AF-A0A7J4EEI9-F1
#
_cell.length_a   1.000
_cell.length_b   1.000
_cell.length_c   1.000
_cell.angle_alpha   90.00
_cell.angle_beta   90.00
_cell.angle_gamma   90.00
#
_symmetry.space_group_name_H-M   'P 1'
#
loop_
_entity.id
_entity.type
_entity.pdbx_description
1 polymer ?
#
loop_
_entity_poly.entity_id
_entity_poly.type
_entity_poly.pdbx_seq_one_letter_code
_entity_poly.pdbx_strand_id
1 'polypeptide(L)'
;MHDVDTTKYVIHANITAEGFVEKSDVVGAIFGQTEGLLGEELDLRDLQKSSRIGRIEVNIESKSGKSNGEILIPSGLDKVETAILAASLET
;
A
#
# COMPACT_ATOMS: atom_id res chain seq x y z
N MET A 1 15.55 14.74 2.74
CA MET A 1 14.08 14.78 2.88
C MET A 1 13.54 14.83 1.46
N HIS A 2 13.32 13.67 0.85
CA HIS A 2 12.84 13.54 -0.52
C HIS A 2 11.48 12.88 -0.45
N ASP A 3 10.45 13.68 -0.17
CA ASP A 3 9.07 13.25 -0.33
C ASP A 3 8.26 14.49 -0.72
N VAL A 4 7.29 14.29 -1.62
CA VAL A 4 6.20 15.22 -1.96
C VAL A 4 6.50 16.35 -2.97
N ASP A 5 6.88 16.02 -4.22
CA ASP A 5 6.58 16.95 -5.35
C ASP A 5 5.59 16.36 -6.38
N THR A 6 5.21 15.08 -6.22
CA THR A 6 4.31 14.38 -7.17
C THR A 6 3.09 13.74 -6.52
N THR A 7 2.94 13.75 -5.19
CA THR A 7 1.79 13.15 -4.51
C THR A 7 0.53 13.99 -4.73
N LYS A 8 -0.47 13.41 -5.37
CA LYS A 8 -1.80 14.02 -5.62
C LYS A 8 -2.87 13.47 -4.68
N TYR A 9 -2.75 12.20 -4.32
CA TYR A 9 -3.70 11.47 -3.49
C TYR A 9 -2.95 10.61 -2.46
N VAL A 10 -3.62 10.25 -1.38
CA VAL A 10 -3.11 9.29 -0.39
C VAL A 10 -4.19 8.23 -0.20
N ILE A 11 -3.82 6.96 -0.40
CA ILE A 11 -4.68 5.82 -0.10
C ILE A 11 -4.46 5.49 1.38
N HIS A 12 -5.56 5.43 2.14
CA HIS A 12 -5.58 4.99 3.52
C HIS A 12 -6.23 3.61 3.60
N ALA A 13 -5.54 2.65 4.20
CA ALA A 13 -6.09 1.31 4.44
C ALA A 13 -5.79 0.89 5.89
N ASN A 14 -6.67 0.06 6.44
CA ASN A 14 -6.47 -0.54 7.75
C ASN A 14 -6.06 -2.00 7.56
N ILE A 15 -5.21 -2.50 8.45
CA ILE A 15 -4.85 -3.92 8.50
C ILE A 15 -5.15 -4.51 9.86
N THR A 16 -5.72 -5.71 9.83
CA THR A 16 -5.95 -6.54 11.01
C THR A 16 -5.48 -7.96 10.72
N ALA A 17 -4.79 -8.58 11.67
CA ALA A 17 -4.34 -9.96 11.54
C ALA A 17 -4.37 -10.67 12.90
N GLU A 18 -4.61 -11.98 12.87
CA GLU A 18 -4.42 -12.85 14.03
C GLU A 18 -2.95 -13.29 14.08
N GLY A 19 -2.34 -13.24 15.26
CA GLY A 19 -0.93 -13.53 15.48
C GLY A 19 -0.05 -12.28 15.58
N PHE A 20 1.25 -12.52 15.46
CA PHE A 20 2.26 -11.46 15.41
C PHE A 20 2.65 -11.23 13.95
N VAL A 21 2.52 -9.99 13.49
CA VAL A 21 2.85 -9.57 12.12
C VAL A 21 3.81 -8.39 12.19
N GLU A 22 4.86 -8.42 11.38
CA GLU A 22 5.81 -7.32 11.24
C GLU A 22 5.50 -6.45 10.02
N LYS A 23 6.06 -5.25 10.00
CA LYS A 23 5.93 -4.32 8.86
C LYS A 23 6.33 -4.96 7.53
N SER A 24 7.38 -5.77 7.49
CA SER A 24 7.83 -6.45 6.26
C SER A 24 6.79 -7.44 5.74
N ASP A 25 6.06 -8.12 6.62
CA ASP A 25 5.03 -9.08 6.23
C ASP A 25 3.85 -8.37 5.58
N VAL A 26 3.42 -7.23 6.16
CA VAL A 26 2.36 -6.38 5.60
C VAL A 26 2.75 -5.86 4.23
N VAL A 27 3.97 -5.33 4.09
CA VAL A 27 4.46 -4.85 2.79
C VAL A 27 4.49 -5.98 1.77
N GLY A 28 4.98 -7.16 2.16
CA GLY A 28 4.97 -8.35 1.31
C GLY A 28 3.56 -8.75 0.86
N ALA A 29 2.59 -8.72 1.78
CA ALA A 29 1.19 -9.02 1.48
C ALA A 29 0.56 -8.01 0.51
N ILE A 30 0.80 -6.70 0.69
CA ILE A 30 0.30 -5.65 -0.22
C ILE A 30 0.81 -5.89 -1.64
N PHE A 31 2.12 -6.09 -1.82
CA PHE A 31 2.68 -6.36 -3.15
C PHE A 31 2.15 -7.67 -3.74
N GLY A 32 2.06 -8.72 -2.91
CA GLY A 32 1.57 -10.03 -3.35
C GLY A 32 0.09 -10.02 -3.75
N GLN A 33 -0.75 -9.20 -3.11
CA GLN A 33 -2.16 -9.08 -3.47
C GLN A 33 -2.33 -8.43 -4.85
N THR A 34 -1.58 -7.37 -5.15
CA THR A 34 -1.76 -6.64 -6.41
C THR A 34 -1.07 -7.27 -7.62
N GLU A 35 -0.13 -8.19 -7.38
CA GLU A 35 0.71 -8.77 -8.42
C GLU A 35 -0.14 -9.53 -9.47
N GLY A 36 -0.09 -9.05 -10.72
CA GLY A 36 -0.82 -9.67 -11.84
C GLY A 36 -2.32 -9.40 -11.90
N LEU A 37 -2.91 -8.66 -10.96
CA LEU A 37 -4.36 -8.40 -10.93
C LEU A 37 -4.80 -7.24 -11.85
N LEU A 38 -4.03 -6.16 -11.89
CA LEU A 38 -4.44 -4.88 -12.49
C LEU A 38 -3.76 -4.57 -13.84
N GLY A 39 -2.99 -5.53 -14.37
CA GLY A 39 -2.13 -5.33 -15.54
C GLY A 39 -0.82 -4.60 -15.20
N GLU A 40 0.10 -4.54 -16.17
CA GLU A 40 1.46 -4.00 -15.96
C GLU A 40 1.47 -2.50 -15.61
N GLU A 41 0.49 -1.74 -16.10
CA GLU A 41 0.41 -0.29 -15.87
C GLU A 41 0.07 0.09 -14.42
N LEU A 42 -0.58 -0.81 -13.69
CA LEU A 42 -1.00 -0.62 -12.30
C LEU A 42 -0.27 -1.57 -11.33
N ASP A 43 0.81 -2.22 -11.79
CA ASP A 43 1.65 -3.01 -10.90
C ASP A 43 2.35 -2.12 -9.87
N LEU A 44 2.14 -2.41 -8.57
CA LEU A 44 2.68 -1.59 -7.49
C LEU A 44 4.21 -1.48 -7.50
N ARG A 45 4.93 -2.53 -7.91
CA ARG A 45 6.40 -2.49 -7.93
C ARG A 45 6.88 -1.55 -9.02
N ASP A 46 6.28 -1.62 -10.20
CA ASP A 46 6.65 -0.78 -11.33
C ASP A 46 6.19 0.67 -11.15
N LEU A 47 5.04 0.88 -10.53
CA LEU A 47 4.59 2.20 -10.09
C LEU A 47 5.53 2.84 -9.06
N GLN A 48 6.06 2.06 -8.12
CA GLN A 48 7.05 2.56 -7.14
C GLN A 48 8.40 2.85 -7.79
N LYS A 49 8.87 1.99 -8.73
CA LYS A 49 10.13 2.21 -9.48
C LYS A 49 10.08 3.46 -10.37
N SER A 50 8.90 3.73 -10.94
CA SER A 50 8.66 4.91 -11.79
C SER A 50 8.30 6.17 -11.01
N SER A 51 8.34 6.12 -9.67
CA SER A 51 8.00 7.24 -8.77
C SER A 51 6.56 7.75 -8.93
N ARG A 52 5.65 6.95 -9.48
CA ARG A 52 4.21 7.26 -9.56
C ARG A 52 3.49 6.91 -8.24
N ILE A 53 4.02 5.96 -7.49
CA ILE A 53 3.62 5.65 -6.10
C ILE A 53 4.81 5.93 -5.18
N GLY A 54 4.53 6.55 -4.03
CA GLY A 54 5.51 6.85 -2.99
C GLY A 54 5.86 5.63 -2.13
N ARG A 55 6.61 5.86 -1.05
CA ARG A 55 6.89 4.79 -0.09
C ARG A 55 5.60 4.35 0.61
N ILE A 56 5.37 3.05 0.64
CA ILE A 56 4.29 2.45 1.43
C ILE A 56 4.68 2.56 2.91
N GLU A 57 3.92 3.35 3.65
CA GLU A 57 4.07 3.48 5.09
C GLU A 57 3.14 2.50 5.78
N VAL A 58 3.68 1.77 6.75
CA VAL A 58 2.93 0.80 7.53
C VAL A 58 3.26 1.06 8.99
N ASN A 59 2.22 1.29 9.78
CA ASN A 59 2.26 1.42 11.22
C ASN A 59 1.43 0.28 11.79
N ILE A 60 2.07 -0.72 12.40
CA ILE A 60 1.40 -1.91 12.93
C ILE A 60 1.85 -2.17 14.35
N GLU A 61 0.89 -2.50 15.21
CA GLU A 61 1.13 -2.88 16.59
C GLU A 61 0.56 -4.28 16.85
N SER A 62 1.37 -5.10 17.51
CA SER A 62 1.02 -6.48 17.85
C SER A 62 0.83 -6.60 19.36
N LYS A 63 -0.41 -6.92 19.79
CA LYS A 63 -0.76 -7.07 21.21
C LYS A 63 -1.75 -8.22 21.40
N SER A 64 -1.52 -9.02 22.45
CA SER A 64 -2.44 -10.10 22.85
C SER A 64 -2.76 -11.10 21.72
N GLY A 65 -1.77 -11.41 20.88
CA GLY A 65 -1.93 -12.35 19.77
C GLY A 65 -2.73 -11.80 18.60
N LYS A 66 -2.91 -10.48 18.49
CA LYS A 66 -3.48 -9.80 17.32
C LYS A 66 -2.60 -8.64 16.89
N SER A 67 -2.61 -8.35 15.61
CA SER A 67 -1.94 -7.18 15.03
C SER A 67 -2.96 -6.26 14.37
N ASN A 68 -2.86 -4.97 14.65
CA ASN A 68 -3.70 -3.93 14.03
C ASN A 68 -2.82 -2.78 13.57
N GLY A 69 -3.18 -2.16 12.47
CA GLY A 69 -2.37 -1.08 11.92
C GLY A 69 -3.04 -0.27 10.82
N GLU A 70 -2.33 0.77 10.40
CA GLU A 70 -2.67 1.63 9.27
C GLU A 70 -1.60 1.52 8.19
N ILE A 71 -2.05 1.58 6.94
CA ILE A 71 -1.24 1.60 5.73
C ILE A 71 -1.54 2.90 4.99
N LEU A 72 -0.49 3.64 4.64
CA LEU A 72 -0.57 4.85 3.81
C LEU A 72 0.21 4.64 2.52
N ILE A 73 -0.42 4.91 1.38
CA ILE A 73 0.21 4.83 0.06
C ILE A 73 0.05 6.17 -0.65
N PRO A 74 1.12 6.99 -0.71
CA PRO A 74 1.12 8.21 -1.51
C PRO A 74 1.04 7.88 -3.00
N SER A 75 0.13 8.55 -3.72
CA SER A 75 -0.11 8.33 -5.15
C SER A 75 -0.01 9.63 -5.95
N GLY A 76 0.81 9.62 -7.01
CA GLY A 76 0.85 10.66 -8.04
C GLY A 76 0.02 10.34 -9.29
N LEU A 77 -0.72 9.21 -9.27
CA LEU A 77 -1.61 8.77 -10.33
C LEU A 77 -2.80 9.71 -10.50
N ASP A 78 -3.60 9.48 -11.53
CA ASP A 78 -4.91 10.13 -11.60
C ASP A 78 -5.89 9.54 -10.57
N LYS A 79 -7.05 10.19 -10.44
CA LYS A 79 -8.07 9.79 -9.46
C LYS A 79 -8.63 8.39 -9.73
N VAL A 80 -8.80 8.02 -11.00
CA VAL A 80 -9.43 6.75 -11.39
C VAL A 80 -8.47 5.60 -11.14
N GLU A 81 -7.23 5.73 -11.59
CA GLU A 81 -6.14 4.78 -11.32
C GLU A 81 -5.92 4.61 -9.81
N THR A 82 -5.87 5.70 -9.05
CA THR A 82 -5.72 5.66 -7.59
C THR A 82 -6.88 4.91 -6.93
N ALA A 83 -8.11 5.14 -7.38
CA ALA A 83 -9.29 4.48 -6.83
C ALA A 83 -9.31 2.98 -7.14
N ILE A 84 -8.92 2.57 -8.36
CA ILE A 84 -8.80 1.16 -8.74
C ILE A 84 -7.74 0.46 -7.89
N LEU A 85 -6.57 1.09 -7.74
CA LEU A 85 -5.50 0.56 -6.91
C LEU A 85 -5.95 0.42 -5.45
N ALA A 86 -6.60 1.44 -4.89
CA ALA A 86 -7.14 1.39 -3.53
C ALA A 86 -8.15 0.24 -3.36
N ALA A 87 -9.06 0.07 -4.32
CA ALA A 87 -10.07 -0.99 -4.29
C ALA A 87 -9.45 -2.40 -4.36
N SER A 88 -8.31 -2.57 -5.05
CA SER A 88 -7.61 -3.86 -5.08
C SER A 88 -6.94 -4.25 -3.74
N LEU A 89 -6.78 -3.29 -2.83
CA LEU A 89 -6.18 -3.48 -1.52
C LEU A 89 -7.19 -3.68 -0.40
N GLU A 90 -8.48 -3.46 -0.68
CA GLU A 90 -9.57 -3.63 0.28
C GLU A 90 -9.96 -5.12 0.39
N THR A 91 -9.84 -5.70 1.58
CA THR A 91 -10.24 -7.10 1.90
C THR A 91 -10.69 -7.20 3.35
#